data_AF-A0A932T3X9-F1
#
_entry.id   AF-A0A932T3X9-F1
#
_cell.length_a   1.000
_cell.length_b   1.000
_cell.length_c   1.000
_cell.angle_alpha   90.00
_cell.angle_beta   90.00
_cell.angle_gamma   90.00
#
_symmetry.space_group_name_H-M   'P 1'
#
loop_
_entity.id
_entity.type
_entity.pdbx_description
1 polymer ?
#
loop_
_entity_poly.entity_id
_entity_poly.type
_entity_poly.pdbx_seq_one_letter_code
_entity_poly.pdbx_strand_id
1 'polypeptide(L)'
;MGIRILLAGIIGGLLTFAMGAVNHMVFEFGDRSIHRLPDEEAFQAAIRSQNLQHGMYGFPRPAERPRDDAAMNAFNEKYKQGPNGMLIVGATGEDLMPPHHLIAEAVTNIVFCLLAAWVVSRFDPRCGFIARWLAVVAIGLMAWLSIPASYAIWYRFHSSFIHDELFGSLIETAVAGLAIAAIVRPKLSAAPANQPV
;
A
#
# COMPACT_ATOMS: atom_id res chain seq x y z
N MET A 1 26.16 13.11 1.57
CA MET A 1 24.75 12.82 1.88
C MET A 1 24.29 11.53 1.21
N GLY A 2 24.63 11.28 -0.06
CA GLY A 2 24.18 10.10 -0.82
C GLY A 2 24.31 8.74 -0.09
N ILE A 3 25.47 8.41 0.47
CA ILE A 3 25.66 7.12 1.18
C ILE A 3 24.70 6.95 2.37
N ARG A 4 24.39 8.03 3.10
CA ARG A 4 23.45 7.97 4.23
C ARG A 4 22.02 7.72 3.76
N ILE A 5 21.64 8.29 2.62
CA ILE A 5 20.32 8.02 2.01
C ILE A 5 20.26 6.55 1.58
N LEU A 6 21.30 6.05 0.91
CA LEU A 6 21.36 4.65 0.47
C LEU A 6 21.25 3.68 1.65
N LEU A 7 22.07 3.87 2.69
CA LEU A 7 22.04 3.04 3.90
C LEU A 7 20.69 3.14 4.62
N ALA A 8 20.14 4.35 4.76
CA ALA A 8 18.86 4.55 5.40
C ALA A 8 17.71 3.89 4.64
N GLY A 9 17.72 3.97 3.30
CA GLY A 9 16.69 3.35 2.47
C GLY A 9 16.76 1.82 2.49
N ILE A 10 17.97 1.24 2.41
CA ILE A 10 18.14 -0.23 2.50
C ILE A 10 17.71 -0.74 3.89
N ILE A 11 18.25 -0.15 4.96
CA ILE A 11 17.92 -0.59 6.33
C ILE A 11 16.44 -0.35 6.62
N GLY A 12 15.91 0.83 6.26
CA GLY A 12 14.50 1.14 6.41
C GLY A 12 13.60 0.16 5.66
N GLY A 13 13.92 -0.17 4.41
CA GLY A 13 13.14 -1.10 3.60
C GLY A 13 13.16 -2.52 4.13
N LEU A 14 14.32 -3.01 4.59
CA LEU A 14 14.42 -4.33 5.23
C LEU A 14 13.63 -4.38 6.54
N LEU A 15 13.62 -3.29 7.31
CA LEU A 15 12.80 -3.18 8.51
C LEU A 15 11.30 -3.14 8.18
N THR A 16 10.89 -2.43 7.13
CA THR A 16 9.51 -2.46 6.61
C THR A 16 9.12 -3.87 6.23
N PHE A 17 9.93 -4.57 5.43
CA PHE A 17 9.65 -5.94 5.01
C PHE A 17 9.51 -6.90 6.19
N ALA A 18 10.44 -6.84 7.15
CA ALA A 18 10.38 -7.66 8.36
C ALA A 18 9.13 -7.33 9.21
N MET A 19 8.77 -6.05 9.31
CA MET A 19 7.56 -5.63 10.03
C MET A 19 6.28 -6.05 9.30
N GLY A 20 6.26 -6.03 7.96
CA GLY A 20 5.18 -6.57 7.15
C GLY A 20 4.97 -8.06 7.40
N ALA A 21 6.06 -8.84 7.50
CA ALA A 21 5.96 -10.25 7.90
C ALA A 21 5.33 -10.43 9.29
N VAL A 22 5.66 -9.57 10.25
CA VAL A 22 5.01 -9.58 11.58
C VAL A 22 3.53 -9.17 11.48
N ASN A 23 3.19 -8.17 10.67
CA ASN A 23 1.81 -7.76 10.44
C ASN A 23 0.94 -8.91 9.90
N HIS A 24 1.48 -9.69 8.97
CA HIS A 24 0.78 -10.86 8.42
C HIS A 24 0.77 -12.06 9.38
N MET A 25 1.91 -12.43 9.96
CA MET A 25 2.04 -13.69 10.70
C MET A 25 1.64 -13.60 12.17
N VAL A 26 1.68 -12.42 12.76
CA VAL A 26 1.43 -12.21 14.21
C VAL A 26 0.14 -11.43 14.43
N PHE A 27 -0.06 -10.34 13.70
CA PHE A 27 -1.26 -9.52 13.86
C PHE A 27 -2.42 -9.93 12.97
N GLU A 28 -2.14 -10.72 11.93
CA GLU A 28 -3.11 -11.18 10.92
C GLU A 28 -3.92 -10.00 10.35
N PHE A 29 -3.25 -8.86 10.19
CA PHE A 29 -3.84 -7.68 9.57
C PHE A 29 -4.22 -8.01 8.12
N GLY A 30 -5.45 -7.67 7.74
CA GLY A 30 -6.01 -8.01 6.43
C GLY A 30 -6.67 -9.39 6.41
N ASP A 31 -5.94 -10.46 6.75
CA ASP A 31 -6.40 -11.86 6.63
C ASP A 31 -7.66 -12.13 7.45
N ARG A 32 -7.75 -11.57 8.67
CA ARG A 32 -8.94 -11.69 9.52
C ARG A 32 -10.21 -11.08 8.92
N SER A 33 -10.08 -10.24 7.88
CA SER A 33 -11.21 -9.65 7.16
C SER A 33 -11.61 -10.46 5.92
N ILE A 34 -10.81 -11.45 5.51
CA ILE A 34 -11.05 -12.31 4.35
C ILE A 34 -11.73 -13.59 4.82
N HIS A 35 -13.00 -13.74 4.45
CA HIS A 35 -13.82 -14.86 4.90
C HIS A 35 -13.83 -15.98 3.87
N ARG A 36 -13.85 -17.23 4.36
CA ARG A 36 -14.09 -18.40 3.53
C ARG A 36 -15.51 -18.33 2.94
N LEU A 37 -15.63 -18.73 1.67
CA LEU A 37 -16.94 -18.87 1.03
C LEU A 37 -17.75 -20.00 1.68
N PRO A 38 -19.08 -19.83 1.87
CA PRO A 38 -19.93 -20.88 2.45
C PRO A 38 -19.91 -22.19 1.65
N ASP A 39 -19.92 -22.10 0.32
CA ASP A 39 -19.78 -23.24 -0.61
C ASP A 39 -18.68 -22.93 -1.63
N GLU A 40 -17.44 -23.19 -1.21
CA GLU A 40 -16.25 -22.90 -1.99
C GLU A 40 -16.15 -23.75 -3.25
N GLU A 41 -16.51 -25.02 -3.19
CA GLU A 41 -16.43 -25.94 -4.34
C GLU A 41 -17.41 -25.55 -5.44
N ALA A 42 -18.68 -25.26 -5.09
CA ALA A 42 -19.67 -24.80 -6.06
C ALA A 42 -19.27 -23.46 -6.68
N PHE A 43 -18.75 -22.52 -5.88
CA PHE A 43 -18.27 -21.24 -6.39
C PHE A 43 -17.09 -21.41 -7.35
N GLN A 44 -16.08 -22.21 -6.97
CA GLN A 44 -14.94 -22.48 -7.84
C GLN A 44 -15.36 -23.14 -9.17
N ALA A 45 -16.30 -24.09 -9.14
CA ALA A 45 -16.83 -24.71 -10.35
C ALA A 45 -17.53 -23.68 -11.26
N ALA A 46 -18.36 -22.80 -10.69
CA ALA A 46 -19.03 -21.73 -11.43
C ALA A 46 -18.02 -20.76 -12.07
N ILE A 47 -17.00 -20.32 -11.33
CA ILE A 47 -15.97 -19.41 -11.86
C ILE A 47 -15.11 -20.06 -12.93
N ARG A 48 -14.71 -21.33 -12.76
CA ARG A 48 -13.96 -22.07 -13.79
C ARG A 48 -14.73 -22.15 -15.11
N SER A 49 -16.06 -22.34 -15.05
CA SER A 49 -16.90 -22.41 -16.26
C SER A 49 -16.90 -21.13 -17.11
N GLN A 50 -16.56 -19.99 -16.50
CA GLN A 50 -16.49 -18.68 -17.18
C GLN A 50 -15.20 -18.48 -17.98
N ASN A 51 -14.20 -19.36 -17.83
CA ASN A 51 -12.89 -19.25 -18.50
C ASN A 51 -12.22 -17.86 -18.35
N LEU A 52 -12.40 -17.25 -17.17
CA LEU A 52 -11.84 -15.93 -16.87
C LEU A 52 -10.31 -15.98 -16.93
N GLN A 53 -9.72 -14.98 -17.56
CA GLN A 53 -8.27 -14.77 -17.54
C GLN A 53 -7.87 -14.07 -16.24
N HIS A 54 -6.58 -14.08 -15.93
CA HIS A 54 -6.03 -13.27 -14.86
C HIS A 54 -6.45 -11.79 -15.01
N GLY A 55 -7.02 -11.21 -13.95
CA GLY A 55 -7.48 -9.81 -13.99
C GLY A 55 -8.56 -9.45 -12.98
N MET A 56 -9.11 -8.24 -13.14
CA MET A 56 -10.17 -7.69 -12.29
C MET A 56 -11.49 -7.56 -13.06
N TYR A 57 -12.57 -8.04 -12.47
CA TYR A 57 -13.90 -8.09 -13.06
C TYR A 57 -14.92 -7.43 -12.14
N GLY A 58 -15.53 -6.33 -12.59
CA GLY A 58 -16.65 -5.73 -11.88
C GLY A 58 -17.96 -6.42 -12.25
N PHE A 59 -18.86 -6.59 -11.29
CA PHE A 59 -20.19 -7.15 -11.54
C PHE A 59 -21.28 -6.43 -10.73
N PRO A 60 -22.49 -6.20 -11.30
CA PRO A 60 -22.67 -6.12 -12.74
C PRO A 60 -21.80 -4.98 -13.30
N ARG A 61 -21.34 -5.11 -14.54
CA ARG A 61 -20.62 -4.05 -15.26
C ARG A 61 -21.22 -3.92 -16.66
N PRO A 62 -21.52 -2.70 -17.14
CA PRO A 62 -22.16 -2.55 -18.43
C PRO A 62 -21.11 -2.78 -19.53
N ALA A 63 -21.53 -3.35 -20.66
CA ALA A 63 -20.63 -3.61 -21.80
C ALA A 63 -20.13 -2.30 -22.43
N GLU A 64 -20.97 -1.26 -22.42
CA GLU A 64 -20.61 0.09 -22.82
C GLU A 64 -20.97 1.08 -21.71
N ARG A 65 -20.30 2.24 -21.69
CA ARG A 65 -20.67 3.33 -20.78
C ARG A 65 -22.10 3.81 -21.11
N PRO A 66 -23.02 3.87 -20.13
CA PRO A 66 -24.35 4.44 -20.36
C PRO A 66 -24.24 5.86 -20.93
N ARG A 67 -25.01 6.15 -21.98
CA ARG A 67 -24.93 7.42 -22.74
C ARG A 67 -25.98 8.45 -22.34
N ASP A 68 -26.98 8.03 -21.57
CA ASP A 68 -28.08 8.87 -21.09
C ASP A 68 -28.51 8.48 -19.66
N ASP A 69 -29.33 9.33 -19.05
CA ASP A 69 -29.81 9.16 -17.69
C ASP A 69 -30.72 7.94 -17.53
N ALA A 70 -31.49 7.58 -18.56
CA ALA A 70 -32.38 6.42 -18.51
C ALA A 70 -31.58 5.11 -18.41
N ALA A 71 -30.54 4.96 -19.24
CA ALA A 71 -29.63 3.83 -19.21
C ALA A 71 -28.82 3.78 -17.91
N MET A 72 -28.37 4.94 -17.40
CA MET A 72 -27.68 5.01 -16.11
C MET A 72 -28.60 4.58 -14.95
N ASN A 73 -29.84 5.07 -14.93
CA ASN A 73 -30.82 4.73 -13.91
C ASN A 73 -31.19 3.24 -13.96
N ALA A 74 -31.42 2.69 -15.16
CA ALA A 74 -31.70 1.26 -15.33
C ALA A 74 -30.53 0.39 -14.84
N PHE A 75 -29.29 0.80 -15.15
CA PHE A 75 -28.10 0.09 -14.65
C PHE A 75 -27.97 0.22 -13.13
N ASN A 76 -28.23 1.39 -12.55
CA ASN A 76 -28.22 1.61 -11.11
C ASN A 76 -29.25 0.74 -10.39
N GLU A 77 -30.47 0.59 -10.93
CA GLU A 77 -31.47 -0.32 -10.37
C GLU A 77 -31.01 -1.78 -10.43
N LYS A 78 -30.41 -2.23 -11.54
CA LYS A 78 -29.79 -3.57 -11.61
C LYS A 78 -28.66 -3.73 -10.58
N TYR A 79 -27.84 -2.70 -10.41
CA TYR A 79 -26.73 -2.72 -9.44
C TYR A 79 -27.26 -2.87 -8.00
N LYS A 80 -28.35 -2.18 -7.65
CA LYS A 80 -29.01 -2.27 -6.34
C LYS A 80 -29.61 -3.65 -6.04
N GLN A 81 -30.05 -4.39 -7.07
CA GLN A 81 -30.59 -5.75 -6.89
C GLN A 81 -29.53 -6.75 -6.44
N GLY A 82 -28.27 -6.54 -6.81
CA GLY A 82 -27.15 -7.37 -6.41
C GLY A 82 -27.18 -8.81 -6.95
N PRO A 83 -26.18 -9.64 -6.60
CA PRO A 83 -24.94 -9.23 -5.93
C PRO A 83 -24.13 -8.28 -6.84
N ASN A 84 -23.42 -7.34 -6.23
CA ASN A 84 -22.51 -6.45 -6.95
C ASN A 84 -21.15 -6.37 -6.22
N GLY A 85 -20.07 -6.12 -6.95
CA GLY A 85 -18.72 -6.12 -6.41
C GLY A 85 -17.62 -6.19 -7.47
N MET A 86 -16.42 -6.57 -7.03
CA MET A 86 -15.26 -6.80 -7.87
C MET A 86 -14.68 -8.17 -7.54
N LEU A 87 -14.33 -8.92 -8.58
CA LEU A 87 -13.66 -10.21 -8.51
C LEU A 87 -12.24 -10.05 -9.04
N ILE A 88 -11.25 -10.48 -8.25
CA ILE A 88 -9.85 -10.57 -8.67
C ILE A 88 -9.56 -12.03 -8.94
N VAL A 89 -9.11 -12.35 -10.15
CA VAL A 89 -8.78 -13.72 -10.58
C VAL A 89 -7.27 -13.81 -10.76
N GLY A 90 -6.63 -14.70 -9.99
CA GLY A 90 -5.20 -15.02 -10.11
C GLY A 90 -4.89 -15.79 -11.38
N ALA A 91 -3.61 -15.83 -11.77
CA ALA A 91 -3.17 -16.67 -12.88
C ALA A 91 -3.31 -18.15 -12.50
N THR A 92 -3.74 -18.99 -13.45
CA THR A 92 -3.88 -20.43 -13.21
C THR A 92 -2.50 -21.09 -13.22
N GLY A 93 -2.24 -21.94 -12.21
CA GLY A 93 -1.00 -22.72 -12.12
C GLY A 93 0.15 -22.04 -11.38
N GLU A 94 -0.07 -20.86 -10.81
CA GLU A 94 0.90 -20.23 -9.90
C GLU A 94 0.74 -20.78 -8.47
N ASP A 95 1.87 -20.87 -7.76
CA ASP A 95 1.87 -21.16 -6.33
C ASP A 95 1.21 -20.02 -5.55
N LEU A 96 0.64 -20.32 -4.37
CA LEU A 96 0.01 -19.33 -3.51
C LEU A 96 0.97 -18.20 -3.09
N MET A 97 2.25 -18.53 -2.91
CA MET A 97 3.29 -17.60 -2.47
C MET A 97 4.57 -17.86 -3.25
N PRO A 98 4.64 -17.41 -4.51
CA PRO A 98 5.81 -17.65 -5.33
C PRO A 98 6.96 -16.75 -4.83
N PRO A 99 8.22 -17.23 -4.81
CA PRO A 99 9.35 -16.49 -4.23
C PRO A 99 9.56 -15.08 -4.80
N HIS A 100 9.16 -14.87 -6.07
CA HIS A 100 9.30 -13.58 -6.73
C HIS A 100 8.39 -12.49 -6.12
N HIS A 101 7.25 -12.85 -5.50
CA HIS A 101 6.42 -11.89 -4.76
C HIS A 101 7.16 -11.32 -3.54
N LEU A 102 7.84 -12.17 -2.77
CA LEU A 102 8.60 -11.74 -1.59
C LEU A 102 9.78 -10.85 -1.97
N ILE A 103 10.47 -11.19 -3.07
CA ILE A 103 11.57 -10.36 -3.60
C ILE A 103 11.03 -9.02 -4.09
N ALA A 104 9.93 -9.03 -4.84
CA ALA A 104 9.29 -7.81 -5.32
C ALA A 104 8.89 -6.90 -4.15
N GLU A 105 8.30 -7.46 -3.10
CA GLU A 105 7.90 -6.71 -1.90
C GLU A 105 9.11 -6.12 -1.16
N ALA A 106 10.17 -6.89 -0.95
CA ALA A 106 11.39 -6.36 -0.34
C ALA A 106 12.00 -5.22 -1.16
N VAL A 107 11.99 -5.33 -2.50
CA VAL A 107 12.50 -4.30 -3.41
C VAL A 107 11.63 -3.05 -3.35
N THR A 108 10.31 -3.16 -3.41
CA THR A 108 9.40 -2.01 -3.33
C THR A 108 9.52 -1.31 -1.98
N ASN A 109 9.64 -2.05 -0.87
CA ASN A 109 9.89 -1.48 0.46
C ASN A 109 11.21 -0.68 0.53
N ILE A 110 12.30 -1.21 -0.06
CA ILE A 110 13.59 -0.51 -0.14
C ILE A 110 13.47 0.76 -0.98
N VAL A 111 12.81 0.70 -2.14
CA VAL A 111 12.60 1.87 -3.00
C VAL A 111 11.76 2.93 -2.27
N PHE A 112 10.69 2.54 -1.58
CA PHE A 112 9.88 3.42 -0.75
C PHE A 112 10.73 4.12 0.32
N CYS A 113 11.54 3.36 1.06
CA CYS A 113 12.38 3.92 2.11
C CYS A 113 13.54 4.78 1.58
N LEU A 114 14.06 4.50 0.38
CA LEU A 114 15.02 5.37 -0.30
C LEU A 114 14.40 6.74 -0.62
N LEU A 115 13.16 6.76 -1.12
CA LEU A 115 12.43 7.99 -1.39
C LEU A 115 12.11 8.75 -0.10
N ALA A 116 11.67 8.07 0.95
CA ALA A 116 11.43 8.68 2.26
C ALA A 116 12.73 9.26 2.86
N ALA A 117 13.84 8.52 2.81
CA ALA A 117 15.15 9.00 3.24
C ALA A 117 15.63 10.20 2.42
N TRP A 118 15.36 10.20 1.12
CA TRP A 118 15.64 11.35 0.25
C TRP A 118 14.83 12.58 0.68
N VAL A 119 13.52 12.46 0.93
CA VAL A 119 12.69 13.56 1.44
C VAL A 119 13.24 14.09 2.77
N VAL A 120 13.51 13.21 3.73
CA VAL A 120 14.05 13.57 5.05
C VAL A 120 15.42 14.27 4.92
N SER A 121 16.22 13.93 3.91
CA SER A 121 17.52 14.56 3.68
C SER A 121 17.45 16.03 3.29
N ARG A 122 16.26 16.51 2.89
CA ARG A 122 16.00 17.90 2.47
C ARG A 122 15.57 18.80 3.62
N PHE A 123 15.36 18.24 4.81
CA PHE A 123 14.93 19.01 5.96
C PHE A 123 16.02 19.97 6.44
N ASP A 124 15.59 21.05 7.11
CA ASP A 124 16.52 21.96 7.78
C ASP A 124 17.40 21.15 8.75
N PRO A 125 18.73 21.36 8.79
CA PRO A 125 19.63 20.68 9.73
C PRO A 125 19.25 20.80 11.21
N ARG A 126 18.47 21.83 11.56
CA ARG A 126 17.95 22.06 12.92
C ARG A 126 16.73 21.19 13.24
N CYS A 127 16.08 20.58 12.24
CA CYS A 127 14.98 19.64 12.48
C CYS A 127 15.50 18.46 13.31
N GLY A 128 14.92 18.25 14.50
CA GLY A 128 15.29 17.16 15.40
C GLY A 128 14.91 15.77 14.89
N PHE A 129 15.34 14.74 15.62
CA PHE A 129 15.04 13.34 15.29
C PHE A 129 13.53 13.08 15.18
N ILE A 130 12.74 13.56 16.15
CA ILE A 130 11.29 13.35 16.20
C ILE A 130 10.59 13.93 14.96
N ALA A 131 10.98 15.12 14.51
CA ALA A 131 10.41 15.73 13.31
C ALA A 131 10.70 14.90 12.05
N ARG A 132 11.92 14.37 11.91
CA ARG A 132 12.31 13.51 10.78
C ARG A 132 11.59 12.16 10.84
N TRP A 133 11.41 11.60 12.02
CA TRP A 133 10.69 10.35 12.23
C TRP A 133 9.20 10.49 11.90
N LEU A 134 8.54 11.51 12.46
CA LEU A 134 7.13 11.81 12.18
C LEU A 134 6.89 12.11 10.70
N ALA A 135 7.86 12.67 9.98
CA ALA A 135 7.75 12.84 8.54
C ALA A 135 7.62 11.51 7.79
N VAL A 136 8.37 10.47 8.19
CA VAL A 136 8.25 9.14 7.57
C VAL A 136 6.91 8.49 7.91
N VAL A 137 6.45 8.61 9.17
CA VAL A 137 5.12 8.14 9.58
C VAL A 137 4.01 8.85 8.79
N ALA A 138 4.14 10.17 8.59
CA ALA A 138 3.19 10.95 7.81
C ALA A 138 3.16 10.50 6.33
N ILE A 139 4.29 10.09 5.75
CA ILE A 139 4.32 9.53 4.39
C ILE A 139 3.49 8.23 4.33
N GLY A 140 3.58 7.36 5.34
CA GLY A 140 2.72 6.17 5.44
C GLY A 140 1.23 6.51 5.50
N LEU A 141 0.86 7.46 6.36
CA LEU A 141 -0.53 7.96 6.42
C LEU A 141 -0.99 8.53 5.07
N MET A 142 -0.14 9.30 4.39
CA MET A 142 -0.46 9.86 3.07
C MET A 142 -0.65 8.76 2.02
N ALA A 143 0.17 7.70 2.04
CA ALA A 143 0.02 6.56 1.14
C ALA A 143 -1.33 5.86 1.38
N TRP A 144 -1.71 5.65 2.64
CA TRP A 144 -3.00 5.08 3.00
C TRP A 144 -4.18 5.97 2.56
N LEU A 145 -4.09 7.28 2.80
CA LEU A 145 -5.12 8.24 2.37
C LEU A 145 -5.27 8.30 0.85
N SER A 146 -4.19 8.06 0.11
CA SER A 146 -4.19 8.13 -1.35
C SER A 146 -4.88 6.94 -2.01
N ILE A 147 -4.73 5.72 -1.47
CA ILE A 147 -5.15 4.49 -2.16
C ILE A 147 -6.11 3.65 -1.30
N PRO A 148 -5.73 3.06 -0.15
CA PRO A 148 -6.66 2.31 0.71
C PRO A 148 -7.95 3.05 1.05
N ALA A 149 -7.88 4.33 1.44
CA ALA A 149 -9.08 5.11 1.72
C ALA A 149 -10.00 5.22 0.49
N SER A 150 -9.41 5.39 -0.70
CA SER A 150 -10.14 5.41 -1.97
C SER A 150 -10.79 4.05 -2.27
N TYR A 151 -10.13 2.94 -1.96
CA TYR A 151 -10.69 1.59 -2.15
C TYR A 151 -11.90 1.33 -1.25
N ALA A 152 -11.92 1.86 -0.03
CA ALA A 152 -13.10 1.83 0.83
C ALA A 152 -14.31 2.55 0.20
N ILE A 153 -14.04 3.72 -0.41
CA ILE A 153 -15.06 4.59 -1.00
C ILE A 153 -15.61 4.02 -2.31
N TRP A 154 -14.72 3.58 -3.21
CA TRP A 154 -15.06 3.26 -4.59
C TRP A 154 -15.20 1.77 -4.86
N TYR A 155 -14.47 0.93 -4.14
CA TYR A 155 -14.35 -0.50 -4.44
C TYR A 155 -14.86 -1.41 -3.33
N ARG A 156 -15.52 -0.85 -2.31
CA ARG A 156 -16.27 -1.58 -1.28
C ARG A 156 -15.39 -2.56 -0.48
N PHE A 157 -14.08 -2.29 -0.40
CA PHE A 157 -13.20 -3.00 0.51
C PHE A 157 -13.75 -2.88 1.93
N HIS A 158 -13.77 -4.00 2.66
CA HIS A 158 -14.38 -4.04 3.99
C HIS A 158 -13.65 -3.09 4.95
N SER A 159 -14.39 -2.38 5.80
CA SER A 159 -13.82 -1.35 6.67
C SER A 159 -12.72 -1.90 7.59
N SER A 160 -12.88 -3.12 8.10
CA SER A 160 -11.84 -3.78 8.90
C SER A 160 -10.55 -3.98 8.11
N PHE A 161 -10.63 -4.42 6.85
CA PHE A 161 -9.45 -4.58 5.99
C PHE A 161 -8.74 -3.23 5.81
N ILE A 162 -9.51 -2.17 5.55
CA ILE A 162 -8.97 -0.82 5.35
C ILE A 162 -8.34 -0.23 6.62
N HIS A 163 -8.90 -0.50 7.80
CA HIS A 163 -8.29 -0.11 9.07
C HIS A 163 -7.02 -0.90 9.36
N ASP A 164 -6.99 -2.19 9.03
CA ASP A 164 -5.81 -3.03 9.19
C ASP A 164 -4.65 -2.52 8.33
N GLU A 165 -4.92 -2.15 7.08
CA GLU A 165 -3.96 -1.48 6.19
C GLU A 165 -3.43 -0.16 6.78
N LEU A 166 -4.27 0.61 7.48
CA LEU A 166 -3.83 1.84 8.15
C LEU A 166 -2.84 1.52 9.27
N PHE A 167 -3.19 0.58 10.15
CA PHE A 167 -2.34 0.20 11.27
C PHE A 167 -1.03 -0.43 10.78
N GLY A 168 -1.11 -1.33 9.79
CA GLY A 168 0.07 -1.94 9.17
C GLY A 168 1.02 -0.88 8.61
N SER A 169 0.51 0.03 7.78
CA SER A 169 1.30 1.10 7.18
C SER A 169 1.91 2.05 8.21
N LEU A 170 1.16 2.44 9.24
CA LEU A 170 1.67 3.32 10.30
C LEU A 170 2.78 2.64 11.12
N ILE A 171 2.63 1.35 11.43
CA ILE A 171 3.64 0.60 12.20
C ILE A 171 4.89 0.38 11.36
N GLU A 172 4.76 -0.05 10.11
CA GLU A 172 5.87 -0.26 9.19
C GLU A 172 6.68 1.01 8.96
N THR A 173 6.00 2.13 8.68
CA THR A 173 6.66 3.41 8.46
C THR A 173 7.22 4.01 9.74
N ALA A 174 6.60 3.76 10.90
CA ALA A 174 7.18 4.12 12.19
C ALA A 174 8.50 3.38 12.44
N VAL A 175 8.56 2.07 12.20
CA VAL A 175 9.77 1.26 12.40
C VAL A 175 10.87 1.68 11.42
N ALA A 176 10.56 1.78 10.12
CA ALA A 176 11.52 2.24 9.13
C ALA A 176 12.00 3.68 9.38
N GLY A 177 11.08 4.53 9.83
CA GLY A 177 11.35 5.91 10.18
C GLY A 177 12.41 6.04 11.28
N LEU A 178 12.49 5.11 12.24
CA LEU A 178 13.50 5.14 13.29
C LEU A 178 14.92 5.07 12.68
N ALA A 179 15.13 4.14 11.75
CA ALA A 179 16.40 4.00 11.05
C ALA A 179 16.68 5.22 10.16
N ILE A 180 15.69 5.66 9.38
CA ILE A 180 15.83 6.81 8.48
C ILE A 180 16.18 8.08 9.27
N ALA A 181 15.44 8.40 10.33
CA ALA A 181 15.68 9.58 11.14
C ALA A 181 17.02 9.54 11.89
N ALA A 182 17.50 8.34 12.27
CA ALA A 182 18.79 8.16 12.94
C ALA A 182 19.97 8.36 11.99
N ILE A 183 19.87 7.84 10.77
CA ILE A 183 20.96 7.80 9.77
C ILE A 183 21.01 9.11 8.96
N VAL A 184 19.86 9.61 8.51
CA VAL A 184 19.77 10.82 7.70
C VAL A 184 19.80 12.05 8.61
N ARG A 185 20.99 12.67 8.69
CA ARG A 185 21.23 13.91 9.43
C ARG A 185 21.68 15.01 8.47
N PRO A 186 20.79 15.93 8.06
CA PRO A 186 21.16 17.09 7.25
C PRO A 186 22.24 17.91 7.95
N LYS A 187 23.21 18.42 7.18
CA LYS A 187 24.34 19.21 7.71
C LYS A 187 24.05 20.70 7.52
N LEU A 188 24.41 21.55 8.49
CA LEU A 188 24.50 22.99 8.23
C LEU A 188 25.55 23.23 7.14
N SER A 189 25.17 23.93 6.07
CA SER A 189 26.15 24.54 5.18
C SER A 189 26.86 25.65 5.94
N ALA A 190 28.20 25.67 5.92
CA ALA A 190 28.95 26.80 6.46
C ALA A 190 28.56 28.07 5.70
N ALA A 191 28.30 29.17 6.42
CA ALA A 191 28.09 30.47 5.79
C ALA A 191 29.32 30.83 4.94
N PRO A 192 29.17 31.47 3.77
CA PRO A 192 30.31 31.98 3.02
C PRO A 192 31.07 32.95 3.95
N ALA A 193 32.37 32.71 4.13
CA ALA A 193 33.22 33.59 4.90
C ALA A 193 33.08 35.01 4.35
N ASN A 194 32.67 35.96 5.19
CA ASN A 194 32.60 37.38 4.85
C ASN A 194 33.90 37.77 4.13
N GLN A 195 33.81 38.13 2.85
CA GLN A 195 34.91 38.81 2.18
C GLN A 195 35.03 40.20 2.81
N PRO A 196 36.18 40.58 3.37
CA PRO A 196 36.38 41.94 3.85
C PRO A 196 36.29 42.90 2.65
N VAL A 197 35.51 43.97 2.84
CA VAL A 197 35.34 45.11 1.92
C VAL A 197 36.66 45.85 1.75
#